data_AF-A0A4Q3YLG7-F1
#
_entry.id   AF-A0A4Q3YLG7-F1
#
_cell.length_a   1.000
_cell.length_b   1.000
_cell.length_c   1.000
_cell.angle_alpha   90.00
_cell.angle_beta   90.00
_cell.angle_gamma   90.00
#
_symmetry.space_group_name_H-M   'P 1'
#
loop_
_entity.id
_entity.type
_entity.pdbx_description
1 polymer ?
#
loop_
_entity_poly.entity_id
_entity_poly.type
_entity_poly.pdbx_seq_one_letter_code
_entity_poly.pdbx_strand_id
1 'polypeptide(L)'
;MPKAAKRPGLTQALGALLTISRATLAFQILPPMLLLWPACTRHGPAIAMFGGIFVIAAMFSLFRLAYLFLRPGRPTFKFYRPVLTLAICVLVFAHVQLSLRPARGFAKRTAAEIQAQCDMHRRCPKTIPNWTPRHDRYSSQTMSGSWVRWPIWYYSDGKRFEVRLYFLLDSGEQWEGGVSEGRT
;
A
#
# COMPACT_ATOMS: atom_id res chain seq x y z
N MET A 1 5.26 41.21 62.24
CA MET A 1 5.97 40.29 61.33
C MET A 1 4.96 39.31 60.72
N PRO A 2 4.57 39.43 59.45
CA PRO A 2 3.68 38.46 58.81
C PRO A 2 4.50 37.29 58.20
N LYS A 3 4.06 36.06 58.44
CA LYS A 3 4.61 34.81 57.85
C LYS A 3 4.19 34.71 56.38
N ALA A 4 5.18 34.59 55.49
CA ALA A 4 4.96 34.33 54.06
C ALA A 4 4.51 32.87 53.83
N ALA A 5 3.32 32.71 53.26
CA ALA A 5 2.77 31.42 52.87
C ALA A 5 3.44 30.92 51.57
N LYS A 6 4.08 29.75 51.68
CA LYS A 6 4.77 29.05 50.58
C LYS A 6 3.73 28.35 49.69
N ARG A 7 3.44 28.90 48.50
CA ARG A 7 2.55 28.28 47.51
C ARG A 7 3.17 26.98 46.98
N PRO A 8 2.49 25.83 47.05
CA PRO A 8 2.99 24.58 46.48
C PRO A 8 2.83 24.56 44.96
N GLY A 9 3.96 24.49 44.26
CA GLY A 9 4.20 23.60 43.12
C GLY A 9 3.19 23.56 41.96
N LEU A 10 3.21 24.59 41.11
CA LEU A 10 2.64 24.55 39.74
C LEU A 10 3.25 23.42 38.88
N THR A 11 4.42 22.90 39.27
CA THR A 11 5.16 21.85 38.55
C THR A 11 4.63 20.43 38.74
N GLN A 12 3.82 20.15 39.78
CA GLN A 12 3.23 18.81 39.96
C GLN A 12 1.97 18.58 39.11
N ALA A 13 1.22 19.64 38.79
CA ALA A 13 0.02 19.53 37.95
C ALA A 13 0.33 19.20 36.48
N LEU A 14 1.46 19.68 35.94
CA LEU A 14 1.89 19.37 34.57
C LEU A 14 2.38 17.92 34.39
N GLY A 15 2.92 17.29 35.45
CA GLY A 15 3.35 15.89 35.39
C GLY A 15 2.18 14.91 35.26
N ALA A 16 1.06 15.18 35.94
CA ALA A 16 -0.12 14.32 35.92
C ALA A 16 -0.95 14.45 34.63
N LEU A 17 -0.92 15.63 33.98
CA LEU A 17 -1.59 15.87 32.69
C LEU A 17 -0.88 15.21 31.50
N LEU A 18 0.41 14.86 31.62
CA LEU A 18 1.16 14.15 30.57
C LEU A 18 1.09 12.62 30.67
N THR A 19 0.66 12.08 31.82
CA THR A 19 0.44 10.63 32.03
C THR A 19 -0.96 10.17 31.64
N ILE A 20 -1.94 11.08 31.64
CA ILE A 20 -3.17 10.96 30.84
C ILE A 20 -2.69 11.17 29.40
N SER A 21 -2.35 10.18 28.60
CA SER A 21 -3.31 9.23 28.06
C SER A 21 -2.56 8.24 27.15
N ARG A 22 -1.34 7.78 27.43
CA ARG A 22 -0.76 6.72 26.55
C ARG A 22 -1.67 5.48 26.48
N ALA A 23 -2.33 5.17 27.60
CA ALA A 23 -3.34 4.13 27.68
C ALA A 23 -4.67 4.52 27.01
N THR A 24 -5.16 5.76 27.19
CA THR A 24 -6.44 6.20 26.62
C THR A 24 -6.33 6.48 25.11
N LEU A 25 -5.18 6.94 24.63
CA LEU A 25 -4.82 7.08 23.22
C LEU A 25 -4.67 5.70 22.57
N ALA A 26 -4.06 4.73 23.26
CA ALA A 26 -4.07 3.34 22.80
C ALA A 26 -5.50 2.78 22.74
N PHE A 27 -6.35 3.01 23.75
CA PHE A 27 -7.74 2.53 23.76
C PHE A 27 -8.66 3.23 22.76
N GLN A 28 -8.37 4.47 22.36
CA GLN A 28 -9.11 5.19 21.33
C GLN A 28 -8.65 4.82 19.91
N ILE A 29 -7.37 4.45 19.75
CA ILE A 29 -6.78 4.12 18.43
C ILE A 29 -6.86 2.62 18.13
N LEU A 30 -6.81 1.74 19.15
CA LEU A 30 -6.86 0.29 18.96
C LEU A 30 -8.13 -0.16 18.24
N PRO A 31 -9.35 0.21 18.71
CA PRO A 31 -10.58 -0.29 18.11
C PRO A 31 -10.72 0.05 16.61
N PRO A 32 -10.51 1.31 16.17
CA PRO A 32 -10.56 1.61 14.74
C PRO A 32 -9.41 0.96 13.97
N MET A 33 -8.21 0.84 14.52
CA MET A 33 -7.11 0.12 13.87
C MET A 33 -7.39 -1.37 13.69
N LEU A 34 -7.99 -2.03 14.69
CA LEU A 34 -8.39 -3.45 14.63
C LEU A 34 -9.51 -3.68 13.62
N LEU A 35 -10.45 -2.74 13.50
CA LEU A 35 -11.52 -2.79 12.50
C LEU A 35 -11.01 -2.48 11.07
N LEU A 36 -10.04 -1.56 10.96
CA LEU A 36 -9.43 -1.18 9.68
C LEU A 36 -8.41 -2.22 9.19
N TRP A 37 -7.81 -3.00 10.08
CA TRP A 37 -6.83 -4.04 9.72
C TRP A 37 -7.33 -5.04 8.67
N PRO A 38 -8.50 -5.71 8.83
CA PRO A 38 -9.02 -6.62 7.81
C PRO A 38 -9.44 -5.91 6.52
N ALA A 39 -9.95 -4.67 6.61
CA ALA A 39 -10.33 -3.88 5.43
C ALA A 39 -9.10 -3.47 4.62
N CYS A 40 -8.03 -3.05 5.29
CA CYS A 40 -6.77 -2.68 4.65
C CYS A 40 -6.08 -3.91 4.06
N THR A 41 -6.07 -5.04 4.77
CA THR A 41 -5.38 -6.26 4.32
C THR A 41 -6.06 -6.96 3.15
N ARG A 42 -7.37 -6.74 2.93
CA ARG A 42 -8.10 -7.35 1.79
C ARG A 42 -8.02 -6.52 0.51
N HIS A 43 -7.80 -5.21 0.61
CA HIS A 43 -7.75 -4.30 -0.54
C HIS A 43 -6.30 -3.87 -0.85
N GLY A 44 -5.75 -4.38 -1.95
CA GLY A 44 -4.38 -4.08 -2.40
C GLY A 44 -4.02 -2.60 -2.45
N PRO A 45 -4.88 -1.72 -3.00
CA PRO A 45 -4.60 -0.28 -3.05
C PRO A 45 -4.40 0.37 -1.67
N ALA A 46 -5.11 -0.09 -0.64
CA ALA A 46 -4.94 0.40 0.72
C ALA A 46 -3.57 0.01 1.27
N ILE A 47 -3.16 -1.26 1.09
CA ILE A 47 -1.82 -1.73 1.48
C ILE A 47 -0.71 -0.95 0.77
N ALA A 48 -0.88 -0.65 -0.52
CA ALA A 48 0.09 0.13 -1.28
C ALA A 48 0.25 1.55 -0.72
N MET A 49 -0.85 2.22 -0.33
CA MET A 49 -0.80 3.53 0.32
C MET A 49 -0.06 3.49 1.66
N PHE A 50 -0.36 2.51 2.53
CA PHE A 50 0.39 2.34 3.77
C PHE A 50 1.87 2.05 3.51
N GLY A 51 2.17 1.21 2.51
CA GLY A 51 3.54 0.97 2.06
C GLY A 51 4.28 2.27 1.72
N GLY A 52 3.63 3.20 1.01
CA GLY A 52 4.19 4.52 0.71
C GLY A 52 4.52 5.33 1.98
N ILE A 53 3.63 5.36 2.97
CA ILE A 53 3.88 6.01 4.26
C ILE A 53 5.08 5.37 4.98
N PHE A 54 5.18 4.04 4.95
CA PHE A 54 6.32 3.32 5.53
C PHE A 54 7.64 3.65 4.82
N VAL A 55 7.65 3.85 3.51
CA VAL A 55 8.86 4.29 2.79
C VAL A 55 9.33 5.66 3.29
N ILE A 56 8.43 6.62 3.51
CA ILE A 56 8.76 7.93 4.08
C ILE A 56 9.35 7.76 5.49
N ALA A 57 8.70 6.94 6.34
CA ALA A 57 9.20 6.64 7.68
C ALA A 57 10.58 5.94 7.67
N ALA A 58 10.83 5.07 6.69
CA ALA A 58 12.11 4.42 6.47
C ALA A 58 13.19 5.45 6.07
N MET A 59 12.89 6.40 5.17
CA MET A 59 13.83 7.46 4.80
C MET A 59 14.23 8.33 6.00
N PHE A 60 13.26 8.75 6.82
CA PHE A 60 13.55 9.47 8.07
C PHE A 60 14.40 8.64 9.03
N SER A 61 14.15 7.33 9.10
CA SER A 61 14.92 6.41 9.94
C SER A 61 16.35 6.23 9.43
N LEU A 62 16.56 6.12 8.12
CA LEU A 62 17.88 6.07 7.48
C LEU A 62 18.65 7.37 7.71
N PHE A 63 18.02 8.52 7.53
CA PHE A 63 18.65 9.82 7.78
C PHE A 63 19.10 9.95 9.24
N ARG A 64 18.23 9.54 10.18
CA ARG A 64 18.56 9.53 11.60
C ARG A 64 19.70 8.56 11.93
N LEU A 65 19.72 7.39 11.28
CA LEU A 65 20.78 6.40 11.45
C LEU A 65 22.12 6.95 10.93
N ALA A 66 22.14 7.53 9.74
CA ALA A 66 23.31 8.18 9.15
C ALA A 66 23.85 9.31 10.05
N TYR A 67 22.96 10.16 10.57
CA TYR A 67 23.34 11.21 11.53
C TYR A 67 23.95 10.66 12.83
N LEU A 68 23.40 9.55 13.34
CA LEU A 68 23.95 8.87 14.52
C LEU A 68 25.31 8.23 14.24
N PHE A 69 25.54 7.69 13.05
CA PHE A 69 26.84 7.17 12.62
C PHE A 69 27.91 8.27 12.49
N LEU A 70 27.52 9.47 12.04
CA LEU A 70 28.42 10.63 11.91
C LEU A 70 28.81 11.26 13.27
N ARG A 71 28.16 10.89 14.38
CA ARG A 71 28.50 11.37 15.73
C ARG A 71 28.94 10.21 16.64
N PRO A 72 30.22 9.80 16.57
CA PRO A 72 30.77 8.77 17.46
C PRO A 72 30.68 9.24 18.91
N GLY A 73 30.29 8.34 19.83
CA GLY A 73 30.18 8.61 21.27
C GLY A 73 28.75 8.58 21.86
N ARG A 74 27.73 8.16 21.10
CA ARG A 74 26.36 7.98 21.63
C ARG A 74 26.05 6.51 21.99
N PRO A 75 25.22 6.27 23.02
CA PRO A 75 24.91 4.91 23.47
C PRO A 75 24.20 4.09 22.39
N THR A 76 24.63 2.84 22.22
CA THR A 76 24.14 1.84 21.26
C THR A 76 22.62 1.62 21.32
N PHE A 77 22.00 1.82 22.48
CA PHE A 77 20.54 1.76 22.64
C PHE A 77 19.77 2.81 21.82
N LYS A 78 20.41 3.84 21.24
CA LYS A 78 19.72 4.77 20.32
C LYS A 78 19.55 4.22 18.89
N PHE A 79 20.21 3.10 18.55
CA PHE A 79 20.15 2.47 17.22
C PHE A 79 19.01 1.46 17.07
N TYR A 80 18.47 0.88 18.17
CA TYR A 80 17.42 -0.16 18.04
C TYR A 80 16.15 0.37 17.37
N ARG A 81 15.73 1.61 17.67
CA ARG A 81 14.51 2.21 17.11
C ARG A 81 14.56 2.31 15.58
N PRO A 82 15.55 3.00 14.97
CA PRO A 82 15.61 3.11 13.51
C PRO A 82 15.80 1.74 12.84
N VAL A 83 16.58 0.82 13.44
CA VAL A 83 16.76 -0.53 12.89
C VAL A 83 15.46 -1.34 12.92
N LEU A 84 14.72 -1.30 14.02
CA LEU A 84 13.42 -1.98 14.13
C LEU A 84 12.40 -1.40 13.15
N THR A 85 12.35 -0.06 13.01
CA THR A 85 11.49 0.58 12.02
C THR A 85 11.85 0.13 10.60
N LEU A 86 13.14 0.06 10.26
CA LEU A 86 13.58 -0.44 8.96
C LEU A 86 13.22 -1.91 8.74
N ALA A 87 13.45 -2.78 9.73
CA ALA A 87 13.07 -4.18 9.65
C ALA A 87 11.57 -4.36 9.40
N ILE A 88 10.72 -3.61 10.11
CA ILE A 88 9.27 -3.60 9.90
C ILE A 88 8.93 -3.11 8.49
N CYS A 89 9.56 -2.03 8.01
CA CYS A 89 9.32 -1.51 6.65
C CYS A 89 9.69 -2.55 5.57
N VAL A 90 10.81 -3.25 5.74
CA VAL A 90 11.24 -4.32 4.82
C VAL A 90 10.24 -5.46 4.82
N LEU A 91 9.76 -5.88 5.99
CA LEU A 91 8.75 -6.95 6.11
C LEU A 91 7.43 -6.54 5.43
N VAL A 92 6.96 -5.31 5.66
CA VAL A 92 5.74 -4.80 5.01
C VAL A 92 5.92 -4.76 3.50
N PHE A 93 7.03 -4.21 3.01
CA PHE A 93 7.31 -4.14 1.57
C PHE A 93 7.40 -5.53 0.94
N ALA A 94 8.09 -6.48 1.58
CA ALA A 94 8.17 -7.86 1.14
C ALA A 94 6.78 -8.51 1.08
N HIS A 95 5.94 -8.26 2.08
CA HIS A 95 4.55 -8.74 2.09
C HIS A 95 3.73 -8.16 0.92
N VAL A 96 3.83 -6.85 0.65
CA VAL A 96 3.16 -6.23 -0.51
C VAL A 96 3.61 -6.89 -1.80
N GLN A 97 4.92 -7.02 -2.02
CA GLN A 97 5.47 -7.61 -3.25
C GLN A 97 5.06 -9.08 -3.43
N LEU A 98 5.08 -9.87 -2.35
CA LEU A 98 4.63 -11.26 -2.36
C LEU A 98 3.15 -11.35 -2.73
N SER A 99 2.31 -10.45 -2.21
CA SER A 99 0.88 -10.41 -2.52
C SER A 99 0.58 -9.96 -3.97
N LEU A 100 1.47 -9.16 -4.56
CA LEU A 100 1.34 -8.61 -5.92
C LEU A 100 1.68 -9.64 -7.00
N ARG A 101 2.67 -10.51 -6.74
CA ARG A 101 3.14 -11.54 -7.67
C ARG A 101 2.02 -12.39 -8.32
N PRO A 102 1.06 -12.97 -7.57
CA PRO A 102 -0.01 -13.75 -8.19
C PRO A 102 -0.94 -12.88 -9.05
N ALA A 103 -1.22 -11.64 -8.65
CA ALA A 103 -2.06 -10.73 -9.43
C ALA A 103 -1.37 -10.32 -10.75
N ARG A 104 -0.07 -10.02 -10.73
CA ARG A 104 0.74 -9.79 -11.94
C ARG A 104 0.73 -11.01 -12.87
N GLY A 105 0.96 -12.20 -12.30
CA GLY A 105 0.95 -13.45 -13.07
C GLY A 105 -0.41 -13.77 -13.68
N PHE A 106 -1.51 -13.43 -13.01
CA PHE A 106 -2.84 -13.53 -13.56
C PHE A 106 -3.06 -12.52 -14.71
N ALA A 107 -2.79 -11.23 -14.46
CA ALA A 107 -2.96 -10.17 -15.47
C ALA A 107 -2.15 -10.46 -16.76
N LYS A 108 -0.88 -10.86 -16.63
CA LYS A 108 -0.02 -11.21 -17.77
C LYS A 108 -0.55 -12.39 -18.56
N ARG A 109 -1.04 -13.45 -17.88
CA ARG A 109 -1.64 -14.61 -18.55
C ARG A 109 -2.93 -14.24 -19.27
N THR A 110 -3.80 -13.47 -18.63
CA THR A 110 -5.03 -12.96 -19.25
C THR A 110 -4.72 -12.11 -20.48
N ALA A 111 -3.73 -11.22 -20.41
CA ALA A 111 -3.32 -10.40 -21.56
C ALA A 111 -2.83 -11.27 -22.74
N ALA A 112 -2.03 -12.31 -22.47
CA ALA A 112 -1.57 -13.22 -23.51
C ALA A 112 -2.71 -14.04 -24.14
N GLU A 113 -3.68 -14.48 -23.33
CA GLU A 113 -4.86 -15.19 -23.81
C GLU A 113 -5.74 -14.30 -24.69
N ILE A 114 -5.96 -13.05 -24.29
CA ILE A 114 -6.72 -12.08 -25.08
C ILE A 114 -5.99 -11.75 -26.39
N GLN A 115 -4.66 -11.60 -26.35
CA GLN A 115 -3.87 -11.40 -27.57
C GLN A 115 -4.07 -12.56 -28.56
N ALA A 116 -4.00 -13.81 -28.08
CA ALA A 116 -4.25 -14.98 -28.91
C ALA A 116 -5.67 -14.99 -29.51
N GLN A 117 -6.68 -14.59 -28.73
CA GLN A 117 -8.06 -14.44 -29.24
C GLN A 117 -8.19 -13.32 -30.27
N CYS A 118 -7.53 -12.17 -30.04
CA CYS A 118 -7.51 -11.06 -30.99
C CYS A 118 -6.90 -11.47 -32.33
N ASP A 119 -5.79 -12.22 -32.31
CA ASP A 119 -5.12 -12.70 -33.51
C ASP A 119 -5.95 -13.76 -34.24
N MET A 120 -6.58 -14.68 -33.51
CA MET A 120 -7.43 -15.74 -34.08
C MET A 120 -8.70 -15.19 -34.76
N HIS A 121 -9.38 -14.24 -34.13
CA HIS A 121 -10.66 -13.70 -34.63
C HIS A 121 -10.52 -12.39 -35.41
N ARG A 122 -9.30 -11.88 -35.57
CA ARG A 122 -8.99 -10.54 -36.13
C ARG A 122 -9.79 -9.42 -35.46
N ARG A 123 -10.22 -9.64 -34.22
CA ARG A 123 -11.00 -8.70 -33.42
C ARG A 123 -10.83 -9.02 -31.94
N CYS A 124 -10.64 -7.99 -31.13
CA CYS A 124 -10.56 -8.14 -29.69
C CYS A 124 -11.95 -8.21 -29.03
N PRO A 125 -12.11 -9.02 -27.97
CA PRO A 125 -13.37 -9.11 -27.25
C PRO A 125 -13.69 -7.76 -26.60
N LYS A 126 -14.94 -7.34 -26.67
CA LYS A 126 -15.36 -6.06 -26.06
C LYS A 126 -15.41 -6.12 -24.52
N THR A 127 -15.66 -7.30 -23.99
CA THR A 127 -15.73 -7.60 -22.56
C THR A 127 -15.24 -9.02 -22.32
N ILE A 128 -14.71 -9.28 -21.12
CA ILE A 128 -14.29 -10.62 -20.73
C ILE A 128 -15.46 -11.32 -20.04
N PRO A 129 -15.85 -12.52 -20.47
CA PRO A 129 -16.88 -13.29 -19.77
C PRO A 129 -16.45 -13.56 -18.32
N ASN A 130 -17.39 -13.52 -17.39
CA ASN A 130 -17.17 -13.68 -15.94
C ASN A 130 -16.50 -12.48 -15.23
N TRP A 131 -16.26 -11.38 -15.93
CA TRP A 131 -15.79 -10.14 -15.31
C TRP A 131 -16.96 -9.19 -15.08
N THR A 132 -16.91 -8.42 -14.00
CA THR A 132 -17.96 -7.43 -13.72
C THR A 132 -17.88 -6.30 -14.74
N PRO A 133 -18.97 -5.96 -15.44
CA PRO A 133 -18.99 -4.84 -16.38
C PRO A 133 -18.80 -3.53 -15.62
N ARG A 134 -18.03 -2.61 -16.21
CA ARG A 134 -17.86 -1.26 -15.67
C ARG A 134 -18.83 -0.28 -16.32
N HIS A 135 -18.81 0.98 -15.88
CA HIS A 135 -19.66 2.03 -16.43
C HIS A 135 -19.46 2.23 -17.94
N ASP A 136 -18.27 1.94 -18.48
CA ASP A 136 -18.05 1.97 -19.92
C ASP A 136 -18.39 0.62 -20.57
N ARG A 137 -19.19 0.67 -21.64
CA ARG A 137 -19.73 -0.50 -22.38
C ARG A 137 -18.65 -1.46 -22.92
N TYR A 138 -17.40 -1.01 -23.01
CA TYR A 138 -16.26 -1.80 -23.49
C TYR A 138 -15.17 -1.97 -22.43
N SER A 139 -15.58 -2.01 -21.17
CA SER A 139 -14.68 -2.22 -20.05
C SER A 139 -15.24 -3.25 -19.07
N SER A 140 -14.35 -4.05 -18.52
CA SER A 140 -14.69 -5.03 -17.49
C SER A 140 -13.62 -5.05 -16.42
N GLN A 141 -14.00 -5.39 -15.19
CA GLN A 141 -13.09 -5.43 -14.06
C GLN A 141 -13.21 -6.74 -13.30
N THR A 142 -12.10 -7.16 -12.70
CA THR A 142 -12.04 -8.28 -11.77
C THR A 142 -11.08 -7.97 -10.64
N MET A 143 -11.07 -8.83 -9.63
CA MET A 143 -10.16 -8.76 -8.48
C MET A 143 -9.36 -10.04 -8.44
N SER A 144 -8.03 -9.94 -8.41
CA SER A 144 -7.14 -11.11 -8.38
C SER A 144 -6.12 -11.01 -7.25
N GLY A 145 -5.74 -12.16 -6.70
CA GLY A 145 -4.83 -12.29 -5.56
C GLY A 145 -5.38 -13.22 -4.50
N SER A 146 -4.48 -13.84 -3.74
CA SER A 146 -4.84 -14.88 -2.76
C SER A 146 -5.38 -14.28 -1.47
N TRP A 147 -4.54 -13.54 -0.73
CA TRP A 147 -4.90 -12.92 0.55
C TRP A 147 -5.32 -11.46 0.38
N VAL A 148 -4.61 -10.76 -0.51
CA VAL A 148 -4.85 -9.37 -0.88
C VAL A 148 -5.44 -9.37 -2.28
N ARG A 149 -6.57 -8.69 -2.47
CA ARG A 149 -7.21 -8.56 -3.78
C ARG A 149 -6.77 -7.27 -4.46
N TRP A 150 -6.25 -7.41 -5.67
CA TRP A 150 -5.81 -6.31 -6.52
C TRP A 150 -6.79 -6.12 -7.69
N PRO A 151 -7.25 -4.88 -7.94
CA PRO A 151 -8.16 -4.60 -9.05
C PRO A 151 -7.42 -4.70 -10.39
N ILE A 152 -8.02 -5.43 -11.32
CA ILE A 152 -7.57 -5.57 -12.70
C ILE A 152 -8.68 -5.10 -13.60
N TRP A 153 -8.37 -4.13 -14.46
CA TRP A 153 -9.29 -3.59 -15.44
C TRP A 153 -8.90 -4.04 -16.83
N TYR A 154 -9.92 -4.20 -17.65
CA TYR A 154 -9.81 -4.49 -19.07
C TYR A 154 -10.55 -3.42 -19.85
N TYR A 155 -9.93 -2.95 -20.92
CA TYR A 155 -10.50 -2.03 -21.89
C TYR A 155 -10.23 -2.55 -23.30
N SER A 156 -11.19 -2.39 -24.22
CA SER A 156 -10.95 -2.65 -25.64
C SER A 156 -11.74 -1.71 -26.55
N ASP A 157 -11.12 -1.30 -27.65
CA ASP A 157 -11.77 -0.60 -28.76
C ASP A 157 -12.22 -1.56 -29.90
N GLY A 158 -12.00 -2.87 -29.71
CA GLY A 158 -12.27 -3.94 -30.67
C GLY A 158 -11.11 -4.27 -31.62
N LYS A 159 -10.09 -3.41 -31.74
CA LYS A 159 -8.84 -3.67 -32.48
C LYS A 159 -7.63 -3.79 -31.56
N ARG A 160 -7.63 -3.03 -30.48
CA ARG A 160 -6.65 -2.97 -29.42
C ARG A 160 -7.32 -3.31 -28.10
N PHE A 161 -6.50 -3.75 -27.16
CA PHE A 161 -6.93 -3.97 -25.80
C PHE A 161 -5.87 -3.52 -24.82
N GLU A 162 -6.31 -3.22 -23.61
CA GLU A 162 -5.47 -2.88 -22.49
C GLU A 162 -5.96 -3.66 -21.25
N VAL A 163 -5.03 -4.36 -20.60
CA VAL A 163 -5.23 -4.95 -19.28
C VAL A 163 -4.38 -4.15 -18.30
N ARG A 164 -5.00 -3.54 -17.29
CA ARG A 164 -4.30 -2.72 -16.30
C ARG A 164 -4.52 -3.27 -14.89
N LEU A 165 -3.41 -3.54 -14.20
CA LEU A 165 -3.38 -3.93 -12.80
C LEU A 165 -3.06 -2.68 -11.96
N TYR A 166 -4.00 -2.26 -11.13
CA TYR A 166 -3.85 -1.04 -10.33
C TYR A 166 -3.21 -1.32 -8.98
N PHE A 167 -2.15 -0.60 -8.66
CA PHE A 167 -1.49 -0.64 -7.35
C PHE A 167 -1.85 0.58 -6.50
N LEU A 168 -1.95 1.77 -7.08
CA LEU A 168 -2.53 2.99 -6.48
C LEU A 168 -3.62 3.55 -7.40
N LEU A 169 -4.32 4.61 -6.96
CA LEU A 169 -5.45 5.23 -7.69
C LEU A 169 -5.15 5.47 -9.19
N ASP A 170 -3.92 5.94 -9.50
CA ASP A 170 -3.48 6.27 -10.86
C ASP A 170 -2.21 5.54 -11.31
N SER A 171 -1.67 4.62 -10.50
CA SER A 171 -0.46 3.88 -10.87
C SER A 171 -0.70 2.38 -10.90
N GLY A 172 -0.17 1.76 -11.94
CA GLY A 172 -0.41 0.36 -12.24
C GLY A 172 0.57 -0.16 -13.28
N GLU A 173 0.55 -1.47 -13.48
CA GLU A 173 1.15 -2.10 -14.63
C GLU A 173 0.10 -2.27 -15.71
N GLN A 174 0.46 -1.95 -16.95
CA GLN A 174 -0.41 -2.11 -18.11
C GLN A 174 0.21 -3.08 -19.10
N TRP A 175 -0.64 -3.91 -19.69
CA TRP A 175 -0.33 -4.79 -20.80
C TRP A 175 -1.27 -4.45 -21.93
N GLU A 176 -0.69 -4.04 -23.04
CA GLU A 176 -1.42 -3.64 -24.24
C GLU A 176 -1.19 -4.66 -25.35
N GLY A 177 -2.17 -4.78 -26.22
CA GLY A 177 -2.10 -5.63 -27.39
C GLY A 177 -3.20 -5.29 -28.37
N GLY A 178 -3.36 -6.11 -29.38
CA GLY A 178 -4.34 -5.88 -30.42
C GLY A 178 -4.14 -6.79 -31.62
N VAL A 179 -4.99 -6.61 -32.61
CA VAL A 179 -4.89 -7.32 -33.88
C VAL A 179 -3.56 -6.94 -34.52
N SER A 180 -2.70 -7.94 -34.75
CA SER A 180 -1.46 -7.75 -35.50
C SER A 180 -1.81 -7.36 -36.94
N GLU A 181 -1.88 -6.06 -37.23
CA GLU A 181 -1.80 -5.53 -38.59
C GLU A 181 -0.45 -6.01 -39.11
N GLY A 182 -0.48 -6.94 -40.07
CA GLY A 182 0.71 -7.63 -40.53
C GLY A 182 1.81 -6.61 -40.84
N ARG A 183 2.97 -6.77 -40.21
CA ARG A 183 4.22 -6.42 -40.89
C ARG A 183 4.30 -7.33 -42.11
N THR A 184 3.73 -6.87 -43.21
CA THR A 184 4.10 -7.31 -44.56
C THR A 184 5.51 -6.83 -44.86
#